data_AF-A0A023G7F4-F1
#
_entry.id   AF-A0A023G7F4-F1
#
_cell.length_a   1.000
_cell.length_b   1.000
_cell.length_c   1.000
_cell.angle_alpha   90.00
_cell.angle_beta   90.00
_cell.angle_gamma   90.00
#
_symmetry.space_group_name_H-M   'P 1'
#
loop_
_entity.id
_entity.type
_entity.pdbx_description
1 polymer ?
#
loop_
_entity_poly.entity_id
_entity_poly.type
_entity_poly.pdbx_seq_one_letter_code
_entity_poly.pdbx_strand_id
1 'polypeptide(L)'
;MNNVNKCVGLCKLLLHSSVARSSLCRAASLNRTSTAACYSALHTTCVQHGLMEFFEPKDKWGADEIRAGKPWSKDELRIKSNSDLHKLWYILLKEKNMLLTMEEAAKKEVELFPNPERIDKVKESMENLEAVVRERNEAYFLLETGETGEQPWVPKENLYGFVCNFALKEHLMPRKSNPKGYFRLWRDKDLDEFTRLYGEKMQKRKEFRDVMCRRRVTQILKRFPNVDRALLREQFPNVDIDKIDKTLKERIYVAFEQQTT
;
A
#
# COMPACT_ATOMS: atom_id res chain seq x y z
N MET A 1 61.48 -27.25 11.81
CA MET A 1 61.34 -26.45 13.04
C MET A 1 59.87 -26.06 13.22
N ASN A 2 59.19 -26.84 14.06
CA ASN A 2 58.10 -26.50 14.98
C ASN A 2 57.21 -25.27 14.67
N ASN A 3 55.98 -25.49 14.22
CA ASN A 3 54.78 -25.56 15.07
C ASN A 3 53.52 -25.43 14.18
N VAL A 4 53.12 -26.56 13.59
CA VAL A 4 51.78 -26.77 13.05
C VAL A 4 51.13 -27.71 14.07
N ASN A 5 50.12 -27.26 14.82
CA ASN A 5 49.11 -28.09 15.49
C ASN A 5 48.20 -27.22 16.36
N LYS A 6 46.95 -27.04 15.92
CA LYS A 6 45.71 -27.16 16.73
C LYS A 6 44.48 -26.84 15.86
N CYS A 7 44.16 -27.76 14.95
CA CYS A 7 42.82 -27.93 14.37
C CYS A 7 42.39 -29.36 14.70
N VAL A 8 41.59 -29.54 15.75
CA VAL A 8 40.89 -30.80 16.04
C VAL A 8 39.51 -30.44 16.58
N GLY A 9 38.47 -30.89 15.87
CA GLY A 9 37.09 -30.78 16.34
C GLY A 9 36.05 -30.73 15.23
N LEU A 10 36.18 -31.59 14.19
CA LEU A 10 35.14 -31.80 13.19
C LEU A 10 34.01 -32.68 13.74
N CYS A 11 32.80 -32.29 13.33
CA CYS A 11 31.54 -33.02 13.29
C CYS A 11 31.64 -34.55 13.37
N LYS A 12 30.88 -35.14 14.31
CA LYS A 12 30.29 -36.48 14.14
C LYS A 12 28.80 -36.41 14.45
N LEU A 13 28.01 -36.41 13.37
CA LEU A 13 26.66 -36.98 13.35
C LEU A 13 26.77 -38.45 13.71
N LEU A 14 26.04 -38.93 14.71
CA LEU A 14 25.47 -40.28 14.71
C LEU A 14 24.24 -40.34 15.62
N LEU A 15 23.14 -40.71 14.98
CA LEU A 15 21.87 -41.14 15.55
C LEU A 15 22.10 -42.24 16.59
N HIS A 16 21.58 -42.05 17.80
CA HIS A 16 21.32 -43.15 18.72
C HIS A 16 19.86 -43.08 19.16
N SER A 17 19.06 -43.94 18.53
CA SER A 17 17.78 -44.42 19.03
C SER A 17 18.01 -45.14 20.36
N SER A 18 17.56 -44.54 21.46
CA SER A 18 17.45 -45.21 22.75
C SER A 18 16.00 -45.55 23.04
N VAL A 19 15.68 -46.83 22.85
CA VAL A 19 14.52 -47.51 23.43
C VAL A 19 14.63 -47.42 24.95
N ALA A 20 13.61 -46.86 25.62
CA ALA A 20 13.43 -46.98 27.06
C ALA A 20 11.95 -47.16 27.42
N ARG A 21 11.60 -48.45 27.53
CA ARG A 21 10.70 -49.11 28.49
C ARG A 21 9.62 -48.25 29.16
N SER A 22 8.38 -48.58 28.76
CA SER A 22 7.18 -48.77 29.59
C SER A 22 7.32 -48.57 31.10
N SER A 23 6.60 -47.56 31.60
CA SER A 23 5.98 -47.60 32.92
C SER A 23 4.49 -47.29 32.76
N LEU A 24 3.68 -48.33 32.92
CA LEU A 24 2.22 -48.26 32.99
C LEU A 24 1.81 -47.48 34.23
N CYS A 25 1.54 -46.19 34.09
CA CYS A 25 0.76 -45.43 35.07
C CYS A 25 -0.72 -45.56 34.72
N ARG A 26 -1.39 -46.48 35.44
CA ARG A 26 -2.85 -46.59 35.51
C ARG A 26 -3.41 -45.28 36.09
N ALA A 27 -3.83 -44.35 35.24
CA ALA A 27 -4.64 -43.22 35.68
C ALA A 27 -6.08 -43.74 35.84
N ALA A 28 -6.47 -44.00 37.08
CA ALA A 28 -7.84 -44.32 37.42
C ALA A 28 -8.75 -43.12 37.07
N SER A 29 -9.78 -43.39 36.27
CA SER A 29 -10.87 -42.47 35.98
C SER A 29 -11.63 -42.17 37.28
N LEU A 30 -11.41 -40.99 37.84
CA LEU A 30 -12.33 -40.39 38.80
C LEU A 30 -13.15 -39.33 38.07
N ASN A 31 -14.34 -39.74 37.65
CA ASN A 31 -15.40 -38.82 37.24
C ASN A 31 -15.78 -37.97 38.45
N ARG A 32 -15.15 -36.81 38.60
CA ARG A 32 -15.64 -35.75 39.49
C ARG A 32 -16.51 -34.82 38.64
N THR A 33 -17.76 -35.22 38.46
CA THR A 33 -18.84 -34.30 38.06
C THR A 33 -19.09 -33.36 39.23
N SER A 34 -18.35 -32.27 39.28
CA SER A 34 -18.75 -31.09 40.02
C SER A 34 -19.10 -30.03 38.98
N THR A 35 -20.40 -29.85 38.77
CA THR A 35 -20.95 -28.67 38.09
C THR A 35 -20.76 -27.49 39.04
N ALA A 36 -19.52 -26.98 39.12
CA ALA A 36 -19.32 -25.63 39.60
C ALA A 36 -19.93 -24.71 38.53
N ALA A 37 -21.14 -24.22 38.80
CA ALA A 37 -21.68 -23.10 38.08
C ALA A 37 -20.73 -21.92 38.32
N CYS A 38 -19.79 -21.73 37.40
CA CYS A 38 -19.03 -20.51 37.27
C CYS A 38 -20.02 -19.45 36.80
N TYR A 39 -20.77 -18.86 37.73
CA TYR A 39 -21.43 -17.59 37.47
C TYR A 39 -20.28 -16.61 37.15
N SER A 40 -20.15 -16.25 35.87
CA SER A 40 -19.23 -15.22 35.45
C SER A 40 -19.49 -13.99 36.31
N ALA A 41 -18.44 -13.50 36.97
CA ALA A 41 -18.47 -12.22 37.65
C ALA A 41 -19.09 -11.20 36.69
N LEU A 42 -20.00 -10.38 37.21
CA LEU A 42 -20.67 -9.30 36.47
C LEU A 42 -19.60 -8.36 35.89
N HIS A 43 -19.14 -8.67 34.68
CA HIS A 43 -18.18 -7.88 33.95
C HIS A 43 -18.98 -6.83 33.18
N THR A 44 -18.72 -5.54 33.42
CA THR A 44 -19.35 -4.42 32.69
C THR A 44 -18.80 -4.26 31.27
N THR A 45 -18.06 -5.24 30.76
CA THR A 45 -17.53 -5.24 29.40
C THR A 45 -18.51 -5.91 28.44
N CYS A 46 -18.57 -5.40 27.22
CA CYS A 46 -19.38 -5.93 26.12
C CYS A 46 -19.27 -7.45 25.96
N VAL A 47 -20.36 -8.07 25.49
CA VAL A 47 -20.42 -9.49 25.12
C VAL A 47 -19.31 -9.79 24.12
N GLN A 48 -18.37 -10.66 24.50
CA GLN A 48 -17.34 -11.16 23.60
C GLN A 48 -17.91 -12.37 22.86
N HIS A 49 -18.08 -12.27 21.54
CA HIS A 49 -18.56 -13.40 20.74
C HIS A 49 -17.41 -14.33 20.31
N GLY A 50 -16.18 -14.03 20.74
CA GLY A 50 -14.99 -14.86 20.51
C GLY A 50 -14.71 -15.04 19.02
N LEU A 51 -14.53 -16.28 18.58
CA LEU A 51 -14.28 -16.61 17.16
C LEU A 51 -15.49 -16.36 16.25
N MET A 52 -16.69 -16.22 16.82
CA MET A 52 -17.89 -15.98 16.01
C MET A 52 -17.92 -14.57 15.41
N GLU A 53 -17.06 -13.65 15.86
CA GLU A 53 -16.93 -12.31 15.26
C GLU A 53 -16.25 -12.31 13.88
N PHE A 54 -15.56 -13.40 13.52
CA PHE A 54 -14.98 -13.58 12.18
C PHE A 54 -15.99 -14.05 11.13
N PHE A 55 -17.20 -14.42 11.55
CA PHE A 55 -18.25 -14.88 10.67
C PHE A 55 -19.42 -13.92 10.74
N GLU A 56 -20.18 -13.87 9.65
CA GLU A 56 -21.43 -13.14 9.70
C GLU A 56 -22.38 -13.72 10.74
N PRO A 57 -23.30 -12.89 11.27
CA PRO A 57 -24.40 -13.39 12.08
C PRO A 57 -25.10 -14.53 11.35
N LYS A 58 -25.39 -15.62 12.08
CA LYS A 58 -26.01 -16.83 11.52
C LYS A 58 -27.28 -16.55 10.73
N ASP A 59 -28.01 -15.51 11.11
CA ASP A 59 -29.24 -15.06 10.46
C ASP A 59 -29.04 -14.59 9.00
N LYS A 60 -27.80 -14.27 8.62
CA LYS A 60 -27.45 -13.75 7.28
C LYS A 60 -26.76 -14.80 6.39
N TRP A 61 -26.55 -16.01 6.88
CA TRP A 61 -25.90 -17.06 6.11
C TRP A 61 -26.78 -17.49 4.93
N GLY A 62 -26.20 -17.55 3.73
CA GLY A 62 -26.92 -17.94 2.51
C GLY A 62 -27.88 -16.88 1.96
N ALA A 63 -27.80 -15.63 2.43
CA ALA A 63 -28.56 -14.54 1.82
C ALA A 63 -27.89 -14.08 0.52
N ASP A 64 -28.66 -14.08 -0.58
CA ASP A 64 -28.17 -13.66 -1.91
C ASP A 64 -27.78 -12.17 -1.95
N GLU A 65 -28.47 -11.31 -1.19
CA GLU A 65 -28.21 -9.87 -1.14
C GLU A 65 -28.07 -9.37 0.30
N ILE A 66 -26.83 -9.03 0.68
CA ILE A 66 -26.54 -8.37 1.95
C ILE A 66 -26.50 -6.86 1.74
N ARG A 67 -27.50 -6.15 2.27
CA ARG A 67 -27.56 -4.68 2.21
C ARG A 67 -26.42 -4.07 3.02
N ALA A 68 -25.52 -3.36 2.34
CA ALA A 68 -24.44 -2.58 2.94
C ALA A 68 -24.74 -1.08 2.87
N GLY A 69 -24.34 -0.33 3.89
CA GLY A 69 -24.46 1.13 3.93
C GLY A 69 -23.41 1.86 3.08
N LYS A 70 -23.47 3.19 3.13
CA LYS A 70 -22.45 4.08 2.55
C LYS A 70 -21.14 4.02 3.38
N PRO A 71 -19.96 4.18 2.76
CA PRO A 71 -18.71 4.38 3.48
C PRO A 71 -18.69 5.69 4.29
N TRP A 72 -17.86 5.74 5.32
CA TRP A 72 -17.66 6.94 6.13
C TRP A 72 -16.95 8.03 5.34
N SER A 73 -17.56 9.22 5.27
CA SER A 73 -16.95 10.41 4.64
C SER A 73 -16.00 11.11 5.61
N LYS A 74 -14.95 11.76 5.08
CA LYS A 74 -14.01 12.56 5.87
C LYS A 74 -14.71 13.63 6.70
N ASP A 75 -15.73 14.29 6.15
CA ASP A 75 -16.47 15.35 6.85
C ASP A 75 -17.25 14.83 8.06
N GLU A 76 -17.84 13.64 7.95
CA GLU A 76 -18.55 12.98 9.04
C GLU A 76 -17.58 12.59 10.17
N LEU A 77 -16.38 12.14 9.81
CA LEU A 77 -15.32 11.73 10.73
C LEU A 77 -14.66 12.93 11.45
N ARG A 78 -14.55 14.08 10.79
CA ARG A 78 -14.00 15.32 11.38
C ARG A 78 -14.81 15.83 12.57
N ILE A 79 -16.12 15.54 12.61
CA ILE A 79 -17.01 15.94 13.71
C ILE A 79 -16.81 15.05 14.94
N LYS A 80 -16.25 13.84 14.78
CA LYS A 80 -16.12 12.85 15.87
C LYS A 80 -14.89 13.08 16.74
N SER A 81 -15.02 12.71 18.02
CA SER A 81 -13.91 12.72 18.99
C SER A 81 -12.84 11.68 18.65
N ASN A 82 -11.58 11.90 19.06
CA ASN A 82 -10.50 10.92 18.85
C ASN A 82 -10.80 9.57 19.53
N SER A 83 -11.46 9.59 20.70
CA SER A 83 -11.88 8.37 21.39
C SER A 83 -12.90 7.56 20.59
N ASP A 84 -13.81 8.23 19.88
CA ASP A 84 -14.81 7.55 19.05
C ASP A 84 -14.21 7.05 17.74
N LEU A 85 -13.30 7.82 17.13
CA LEU A 85 -12.54 7.35 15.95
C LEU A 85 -11.72 6.09 16.28
N HIS A 86 -11.08 6.05 17.44
CA HIS A 86 -10.34 4.88 17.88
C HIS A 86 -11.25 3.65 18.05
N LYS A 87 -12.43 3.81 18.66
CA LYS A 87 -13.43 2.72 18.75
C LYS A 87 -13.92 2.30 17.37
N LEU A 88 -14.22 3.26 16.50
CA LEU A 88 -14.70 3.02 15.14
C LEU A 88 -13.67 2.24 14.31
N TRP A 89 -12.38 2.54 14.44
CA TRP A 89 -11.31 1.80 13.79
C TRP A 89 -11.39 0.30 14.09
N TYR A 90 -11.59 -0.09 15.36
CA TYR A 90 -11.72 -1.50 15.73
C TYR A 90 -13.02 -2.13 15.23
N ILE A 91 -14.12 -1.38 15.16
CA ILE A 91 -15.37 -1.88 14.57
C ILE A 91 -15.14 -2.20 13.09
N LEU A 92 -14.54 -1.28 12.34
CA LEU A 92 -14.20 -1.47 10.92
C LEU A 92 -13.17 -2.57 10.70
N LEU A 93 -12.19 -2.71 11.60
CA LEU A 93 -11.19 -3.76 11.52
C LEU A 93 -11.80 -5.16 11.70
N LYS A 94 -12.73 -5.32 12.64
CA LYS A 94 -13.45 -6.58 12.85
C LYS A 94 -14.28 -6.95 11.63
N GLU A 95 -15.02 -5.97 11.11
CA GLU A 95 -15.79 -6.11 9.88
C GLU A 95 -14.90 -6.51 8.69
N LYS A 96 -13.76 -5.84 8.49
CA LYS A 96 -12.78 -6.19 7.44
C LYS A 96 -12.29 -7.62 7.58
N ASN A 97 -11.92 -8.05 8.79
CA ASN A 97 -11.43 -9.41 9.04
C ASN A 97 -12.51 -10.47 8.79
N MET A 98 -13.76 -10.18 9.17
CA MET A 98 -14.91 -11.04 8.87
C MET A 98 -15.09 -11.21 7.35
N LEU A 99 -15.08 -10.10 6.60
CA LEU A 99 -15.25 -10.14 5.15
C LEU A 99 -14.11 -10.87 4.43
N LEU A 100 -12.85 -10.67 4.85
CA LEU A 100 -11.71 -11.38 4.29
C LEU A 100 -11.79 -12.90 4.54
N THR A 101 -12.30 -13.30 5.72
CA THR A 101 -12.52 -14.71 6.04
C THR A 101 -13.57 -15.32 5.13
N MET A 102 -14.66 -14.60 4.88
CA MET A 102 -15.72 -15.04 3.97
C MET A 102 -15.28 -15.04 2.50
N GLU A 103 -14.50 -14.06 2.07
CA GLU A 103 -13.95 -13.99 0.72
C GLU A 103 -13.07 -15.22 0.42
N GLU A 104 -12.22 -15.60 1.38
CA GLU A 104 -11.36 -16.78 1.24
C GLU A 104 -12.18 -18.08 1.26
N ALA A 105 -13.21 -18.16 2.10
CA ALA A 105 -14.13 -19.30 2.11
C ALA A 105 -14.87 -19.45 0.76
N ALA A 106 -15.41 -18.36 0.21
CA ALA A 106 -16.07 -18.36 -1.08
C ALA A 106 -15.12 -18.76 -2.22
N LYS A 107 -13.88 -18.26 -2.21
CA LYS A 107 -12.84 -18.66 -3.17
C LYS A 107 -12.54 -20.16 -3.11
N LYS A 108 -12.48 -20.72 -1.90
CA LYS A 108 -12.20 -22.15 -1.68
C LYS A 108 -13.33 -23.05 -2.19
N GLU A 109 -14.57 -22.66 -1.94
CA GLU A 109 -15.76 -23.37 -2.42
C GLU A 109 -16.10 -23.04 -3.88
N VAL A 110 -15.35 -22.13 -4.53
CA VAL A 110 -15.57 -21.66 -5.90
C VAL A 110 -16.97 -21.04 -6.06
N GLU A 111 -17.41 -20.31 -5.04
CA GLU A 111 -18.67 -19.59 -4.99
C GLU A 111 -18.46 -18.09 -5.24
N LEU A 112 -19.50 -17.42 -5.75
CA LEU A 112 -19.50 -15.97 -5.90
C LEU A 112 -19.67 -15.32 -4.52
N PHE A 113 -18.85 -14.32 -4.24
CA PHE A 113 -18.94 -13.59 -2.98
C PHE A 113 -20.21 -12.71 -2.95
N PRO A 114 -21.09 -12.83 -1.93
CA PRO A 114 -22.41 -12.19 -1.94
C PRO A 114 -22.45 -10.66 -2.01
N ASN A 115 -21.36 -9.95 -1.66
CA ASN A 115 -21.26 -8.49 -1.83
C ASN A 115 -19.81 -7.97 -1.77
N PRO A 116 -19.03 -8.01 -2.88
CA PRO A 116 -17.62 -7.60 -2.88
C PRO A 116 -17.43 -6.11 -2.59
N GLU A 117 -18.39 -5.26 -2.97
CA GLU A 117 -18.30 -3.82 -2.73
C GLU A 117 -18.21 -3.46 -1.25
N ARG A 118 -18.71 -4.32 -0.35
CA ARG A 118 -18.65 -4.09 1.10
C ARG A 118 -17.20 -4.02 1.58
N ILE A 119 -16.30 -4.80 0.98
CA ILE A 119 -14.86 -4.78 1.29
C ILE A 119 -14.27 -3.42 0.91
N ASP A 120 -14.60 -2.93 -0.29
CA ASP A 120 -14.12 -1.65 -0.80
C ASP A 120 -14.63 -0.48 0.06
N LYS A 121 -15.91 -0.51 0.45
CA LYS A 121 -16.52 0.52 1.32
C LYS A 121 -15.88 0.57 2.71
N VAL A 122 -15.55 -0.59 3.29
CA VAL A 122 -14.84 -0.67 4.57
C VAL A 122 -13.42 -0.15 4.43
N LYS A 123 -12.72 -0.54 3.35
CA LYS A 123 -11.36 -0.06 3.05
C LYS A 123 -11.31 1.45 2.88
N GLU A 124 -12.22 2.02 2.09
CA GLU A 124 -12.35 3.47 1.90
C GLU A 124 -12.62 4.19 3.24
N SER A 125 -13.49 3.63 4.08
CA SER A 125 -13.78 4.18 5.41
C SER A 125 -12.54 4.18 6.31
N MET A 126 -11.73 3.13 6.26
CA MET A 126 -10.49 3.03 7.04
C MET A 126 -9.44 4.04 6.54
N GLU A 127 -9.27 4.18 5.22
CA GLU A 127 -8.35 5.16 4.61
C GLU A 127 -8.77 6.60 4.96
N ASN A 128 -10.07 6.90 4.92
CA ASN A 128 -10.61 8.20 5.31
C ASN A 128 -10.39 8.50 6.80
N LEU A 129 -10.57 7.50 7.68
CA LEU A 129 -10.32 7.64 9.12
C LEU A 129 -8.85 7.92 9.39
N GLU A 130 -7.95 7.15 8.78
CA GLU A 130 -6.50 7.35 8.90
C GLU A 130 -6.09 8.75 8.39
N ALA A 131 -6.65 9.19 7.27
CA ALA A 131 -6.39 10.52 6.73
C ALA A 131 -6.82 11.64 7.71
N VAL A 132 -8.01 11.55 8.32
CA VAL A 132 -8.48 12.55 9.30
C VAL A 132 -7.60 12.57 10.55
N VAL A 133 -7.15 11.41 11.03
CA VAL A 133 -6.24 11.34 12.18
C VAL A 133 -4.87 11.93 11.83
N ARG A 134 -4.34 11.64 10.63
CA ARG A 134 -3.11 12.24 10.11
C ARG A 134 -3.23 13.76 10.00
N GLU A 135 -4.29 14.28 9.39
CA GLU A 135 -4.59 15.71 9.26
C GLU A 135 -4.56 16.40 10.64
N ARG A 136 -5.17 15.79 11.67
CA ARG A 136 -5.18 16.31 13.05
C ARG A 136 -3.78 16.32 13.68
N ASN A 137 -3.03 15.24 13.52
CA ASN A 137 -1.68 15.14 14.07
C ASN A 137 -0.73 16.14 13.39
N GLU A 138 -0.78 16.25 12.07
CA GLU A 138 -0.01 17.23 11.30
C GLU A 138 -0.30 18.65 11.78
N ALA A 139 -1.57 19.03 11.92
CA ALA A 139 -1.95 20.35 12.40
C ALA A 139 -1.42 20.63 13.82
N TYR A 140 -1.45 19.63 14.71
CA TYR A 140 -0.91 19.74 16.06
C TYR A 140 0.61 19.95 16.04
N PHE A 141 1.37 19.11 15.34
CA PHE A 141 2.82 19.22 15.30
C PHE A 141 3.29 20.50 14.59
N LEU A 142 2.62 20.94 13.54
CA LEU A 142 2.94 22.20 12.87
C LEU A 142 2.78 23.41 13.80
N LEU A 143 1.84 23.37 14.75
CA LEU A 143 1.66 24.43 15.73
C LEU A 143 2.68 24.37 16.88
N GLU A 144 3.00 23.17 17.36
CA GLU A 144 3.89 22.96 18.51
C GLU A 144 5.39 23.05 18.14
N THR A 145 5.80 22.37 17.07
CA THR A 145 7.21 22.27 16.65
C THR A 145 7.51 22.97 15.32
N GLY A 146 6.49 23.23 14.49
CA GLY A 146 6.66 23.73 13.12
C GLY A 146 6.96 22.64 12.09
N GLU A 147 6.90 21.36 12.48
CA GLU A 147 7.12 20.21 11.61
C GLU A 147 5.85 19.33 11.53
N THR A 148 5.71 18.52 10.49
CA THR A 148 4.51 17.67 10.28
C THR A 148 4.38 16.52 11.28
N GLY A 149 5.48 16.12 11.95
CA GLY A 149 5.51 14.96 12.86
C GLY A 149 5.52 13.58 12.17
N GLU A 150 5.47 13.54 10.84
CA GLU A 150 5.73 12.33 10.06
C GLU A 150 7.23 11.99 10.03
N GLN A 151 7.54 10.75 9.65
CA GLN A 151 8.93 10.30 9.52
C GLN A 151 9.69 11.20 8.55
N PRO A 152 10.81 11.84 8.97
CA PRO A 152 11.52 12.77 8.11
C PRO A 152 12.22 12.06 6.95
N TRP A 153 12.23 12.73 5.79
CA TRP A 153 12.83 12.24 4.56
C TRP A 153 14.04 13.09 4.19
N VAL A 154 15.13 12.45 3.77
CA VAL A 154 16.33 13.14 3.32
C VAL A 154 16.62 12.75 1.87
N PRO A 155 16.80 13.72 0.96
CA PRO A 155 17.27 13.43 -0.39
C PRO A 155 18.70 12.91 -0.31
N LYS A 156 18.92 11.70 -0.82
CA LYS A 156 20.25 11.08 -0.86
C LYS A 156 20.42 10.37 -2.19
N GLU A 157 21.64 10.35 -2.68
CA GLU A 157 22.00 9.52 -3.83
C GLU A 157 21.90 8.03 -3.46
N ASN A 158 21.34 7.24 -4.36
CA ASN A 158 21.36 5.78 -4.29
C ASN A 158 22.66 5.24 -4.93
N LEU A 159 22.88 3.93 -4.85
CA LEU A 159 24.02 3.23 -5.47
C LEU A 159 24.16 3.51 -6.98
N TYR A 160 23.02 3.77 -7.64
CA TYR A 160 22.97 4.07 -9.08
C TYR A 160 23.11 5.57 -9.41
N GLY A 161 23.47 6.42 -8.45
CA GLY A 161 23.64 7.86 -8.66
C GLY A 161 22.34 8.67 -8.73
N PHE A 162 21.18 8.02 -8.57
CA PHE A 162 19.88 8.71 -8.53
C PHE A 162 19.62 9.33 -7.16
N VAL A 163 19.18 10.59 -7.14
CA VAL A 163 18.71 11.26 -5.92
C VAL A 163 17.31 10.74 -5.61
N CYS A 164 17.17 10.04 -4.49
CA CYS A 164 15.91 9.52 -4.00
C CYS A 164 15.66 10.03 -2.57
N ASN A 165 14.39 10.15 -2.19
CA ASN A 165 14.03 10.49 -0.81
C ASN A 165 14.13 9.22 0.04
N PHE A 166 14.98 9.24 1.07
CA PHE A 166 15.13 8.14 2.02
C PHE A 166 14.54 8.51 3.37
N ALA A 167 13.69 7.64 3.90
CA ALA A 167 13.14 7.78 5.24
C ALA A 167 14.23 7.59 6.29
N LEU A 168 14.37 8.53 7.23
CA LEU A 168 15.30 8.42 8.35
C LEU A 168 14.78 7.40 9.36
N LYS A 169 15.65 6.49 9.80
CA LYS A 169 15.33 5.46 10.79
C LYS A 169 15.98 5.77 12.12
N GLU A 170 15.30 5.37 13.19
CA GLU A 170 15.85 5.43 14.54
C GLU A 170 17.02 4.44 14.67
N HIS A 171 18.08 4.89 15.34
CA HIS A 171 19.29 4.11 15.58
C HIS A 171 19.71 4.27 17.03
N LEU A 172 20.10 3.16 17.68
CA LEU A 172 20.59 3.16 19.07
C LEU A 172 21.93 3.91 19.23
N MET A 173 22.72 3.99 18.16
CA MET A 173 24.05 4.59 18.17
C MET A 173 24.10 5.75 17.17
N PRO A 174 24.87 6.82 17.47
CA PRO A 174 25.16 7.86 16.51
C PRO A 174 25.71 7.30 15.18
N ARG A 175 25.42 7.99 14.08
CA ARG A 175 25.78 7.55 12.73
C ARG A 175 27.27 7.23 12.56
N LYS A 176 28.16 8.04 13.15
CA LYS A 176 29.62 7.86 13.04
C LYS A 176 30.13 6.59 13.73
N SER A 177 29.46 6.16 14.80
CA SER A 177 29.83 4.98 15.59
C SER A 177 29.17 3.69 15.10
N ASN A 178 28.24 3.76 14.15
CA ASN A 178 27.54 2.59 13.64
C ASN A 178 28.39 1.85 12.58
N PRO A 179 28.83 0.60 12.83
CA PRO A 179 29.64 -0.16 11.88
C PRO A 179 28.93 -0.42 10.54
N LYS A 180 27.60 -0.50 10.55
CA LYS A 180 26.76 -0.67 9.35
C LYS A 180 26.28 0.65 8.75
N GLY A 181 26.58 1.79 9.38
CA GLY A 181 26.04 3.11 9.04
C GLY A 181 26.81 3.87 7.97
N TYR A 182 27.87 3.28 7.41
CA TYR A 182 28.86 3.99 6.59
C TYR A 182 29.05 3.34 5.20
N PHE A 183 27.99 3.23 4.41
CA PHE A 183 28.16 3.08 2.96
C PHE A 183 28.54 4.44 2.38
N ARG A 184 29.83 4.63 2.08
CA ARG A 184 30.28 5.71 1.21
C ARG A 184 29.86 5.34 -0.22
N LEU A 185 29.15 6.24 -0.88
CA LEU A 185 28.93 6.13 -2.31
C LEU A 185 30.28 6.45 -2.97
N TRP A 186 30.86 5.47 -3.65
CA TRP A 186 32.01 5.72 -4.52
C TRP A 186 31.46 6.11 -5.90
N ARG A 187 31.99 7.20 -6.47
CA ARG A 187 31.60 7.68 -7.79
C ARG A 187 32.63 7.21 -8.79
N ASP A 188 32.20 6.31 -9.65
CA ASP A 188 33.04 5.68 -10.65
C ASP A 188 32.73 6.31 -12.00
N LYS A 189 33.69 6.30 -12.92
CA LYS A 189 33.47 6.78 -14.29
C LYS A 189 32.30 6.04 -14.98
N ASP A 190 32.19 4.74 -14.73
CA ASP A 190 31.13 3.89 -15.25
C ASP A 190 29.75 4.34 -14.76
N LEU A 191 29.66 4.82 -13.51
CA LEU A 191 28.41 5.32 -12.93
C LEU A 191 28.00 6.66 -13.57
N ASP A 192 28.96 7.54 -13.81
CA ASP A 192 28.72 8.80 -14.51
C ASP A 192 28.25 8.56 -15.96
N GLU A 193 28.88 7.62 -16.66
CA GLU A 193 28.43 7.21 -18.00
C GLU A 193 27.04 6.59 -17.99
N PHE A 194 26.76 5.69 -17.05
CA PHE A 194 25.43 5.11 -16.86
C PHE A 194 24.37 6.20 -16.64
N THR A 195 24.66 7.17 -15.76
CA THR A 195 23.73 8.25 -15.44
C THR A 195 23.48 9.14 -16.66
N ARG A 196 24.52 9.43 -17.46
CA ARG A 196 24.39 10.16 -18.73
C ARG A 196 23.49 9.42 -19.72
N LEU A 197 23.77 8.15 -19.99
CA LEU A 197 23.00 7.32 -20.93
C LEU A 197 21.55 7.15 -20.46
N TYR A 198 21.33 7.02 -19.16
CA TYR A 198 20.00 6.98 -18.57
C TYR A 198 19.24 8.29 -18.78
N GLY A 199 19.89 9.44 -18.57
CA GLY A 199 19.33 10.76 -18.87
C GLY A 199 18.92 10.91 -20.33
N GLU A 200 19.80 10.54 -21.26
CA GLU A 200 19.51 10.53 -22.71
C GLU A 200 18.32 9.63 -23.05
N LYS A 201 18.24 8.44 -22.44
CA LYS A 201 17.11 7.51 -22.62
C LYS A 201 15.80 8.10 -22.09
N MET A 202 15.81 8.76 -20.94
CA MET A 202 14.63 9.41 -20.37
C MET A 202 14.17 10.61 -21.20
N GLN A 203 15.11 11.37 -21.74
CA GLN A 203 14.85 12.46 -22.67
C GLN A 203 14.18 11.94 -23.95
N LYS A 204 14.72 10.89 -24.58
CA LYS A 204 14.09 10.24 -25.75
C LYS A 204 12.68 9.73 -25.45
N ARG A 205 12.43 9.17 -24.26
CA ARG A 205 11.09 8.75 -23.83
C ARG A 205 10.14 9.93 -23.67
N LYS A 206 10.62 11.06 -23.13
CA LYS A 206 9.84 12.30 -23.00
C LYS A 206 9.48 12.84 -24.39
N GLU A 207 10.46 12.96 -25.28
CA GLU A 207 10.25 13.40 -26.66
C GLU A 207 9.26 12.50 -27.41
N PHE A 208 9.38 11.18 -27.24
CA PHE A 208 8.42 10.23 -27.82
C PHE A 208 7.00 10.49 -27.32
N ARG A 209 6.80 10.69 -26.01
CA ARG A 209 5.49 11.06 -25.45
C ARG A 209 4.97 12.37 -26.03
N ASP A 210 5.80 13.39 -26.09
CA ASP A 210 5.40 14.70 -26.62
C ASP A 210 5.03 14.61 -28.12
N VAL A 211 5.76 13.83 -28.91
CA VAL A 211 5.43 13.52 -30.31
C VAL A 211 4.10 12.77 -30.41
N MET A 212 3.86 11.78 -29.54
CA MET A 212 2.61 11.01 -29.53
C MET A 212 1.42 11.88 -29.13
N CYS A 213 1.57 12.72 -28.09
CA CYS A 213 0.57 13.71 -27.69
C CYS A 213 0.27 14.68 -28.84
N ARG A 214 1.30 15.22 -29.51
CA ARG A 214 1.14 16.08 -30.69
C ARG A 214 0.40 15.38 -31.82
N ARG A 215 0.75 14.14 -32.14
CA ARG A 215 0.05 13.33 -33.16
C ARG A 215 -1.40 13.09 -32.78
N ARG A 216 -1.68 12.78 -31.52
CA ARG A 216 -3.03 12.57 -30.99
C ARG A 216 -3.88 13.83 -31.13
N VAL A 217 -3.38 14.99 -30.70
CA VAL A 217 -4.05 16.29 -30.86
C VAL A 217 -4.30 16.60 -32.32
N THR A 218 -3.31 16.38 -33.19
CA THR A 218 -3.45 16.57 -34.65
C THR A 218 -4.56 15.69 -35.21
N GLN A 219 -4.67 14.44 -34.77
CA GLN A 219 -5.72 13.52 -35.21
C GLN A 219 -7.10 13.94 -34.70
N ILE A 220 -7.20 14.41 -33.47
CA ILE A 220 -8.45 14.93 -32.89
C ILE A 220 -8.93 16.15 -33.68
N LEU A 221 -8.07 17.14 -33.92
CA LEU A 221 -8.43 18.34 -34.69
C LEU A 221 -8.84 18.02 -36.13
N LYS A 222 -8.19 17.03 -36.76
CA LYS A 222 -8.58 16.55 -38.10
C LYS A 222 -9.95 15.88 -38.11
N ARG A 223 -10.26 15.06 -37.10
CA ARG A 223 -11.53 14.31 -37.03
C ARG A 223 -12.68 15.19 -36.55
N PHE A 224 -12.40 16.10 -35.62
CA PHE A 224 -13.35 16.97 -34.95
C PHE A 224 -12.83 18.43 -34.98
N PRO A 225 -13.12 19.18 -36.06
CA PRO A 225 -12.67 20.57 -36.21
C PRO A 225 -13.21 21.54 -35.14
N ASN A 226 -14.39 21.24 -34.58
CA ASN A 226 -15.08 22.08 -33.60
C ASN A 226 -14.82 21.67 -32.14
N VAL A 227 -13.74 20.94 -31.88
CA VAL A 227 -13.36 20.52 -30.52
C VAL A 227 -13.01 21.73 -29.64
N ASP A 228 -13.36 21.65 -28.37
CA ASP A 228 -12.98 22.68 -27.40
C ASP A 228 -11.45 22.69 -27.20
N ARG A 229 -10.84 23.84 -27.48
CA ARG A 229 -9.40 24.04 -27.40
C ARG A 229 -8.93 24.19 -25.97
N ALA A 230 -9.77 24.72 -25.08
CA ALA A 230 -9.42 24.88 -23.66
C ALA A 230 -9.20 23.50 -23.03
N LEU A 231 -10.12 22.58 -23.27
CA LEU A 231 -10.03 21.19 -22.82
C LEU A 231 -8.78 20.49 -23.34
N LEU A 232 -8.40 20.70 -24.61
CA LEU A 232 -7.19 20.09 -25.16
C LEU A 232 -5.91 20.64 -24.52
N ARG A 233 -5.86 21.93 -24.15
CA ARG A 233 -4.71 22.54 -23.44
C ARG A 233 -4.55 21.95 -22.04
N GLU A 234 -5.66 21.70 -21.35
CA GLU A 234 -5.65 21.06 -20.03
C GLU A 234 -5.14 19.62 -20.11
N GLN A 235 -5.63 18.84 -21.08
CA GLN A 235 -5.24 17.44 -21.24
C GLN A 235 -3.82 17.26 -21.80
N PHE A 236 -3.33 18.18 -22.63
CA PHE A 236 -2.02 18.12 -23.28
C PHE A 236 -1.20 19.40 -23.05
N PRO A 237 -0.71 19.64 -21.81
CA PRO A 237 -0.04 20.89 -21.46
C PRO A 237 1.29 21.10 -22.20
N ASN A 238 1.97 20.02 -22.60
CA ASN A 238 3.26 20.10 -23.30
C ASN A 238 3.14 20.43 -24.80
N VAL A 239 1.92 20.43 -25.35
CA VAL A 239 1.68 20.54 -26.80
C VAL A 239 1.16 21.94 -27.13
N ASP A 240 1.89 22.65 -27.99
CA ASP A 240 1.42 23.92 -28.55
C ASP A 240 0.33 23.67 -29.62
N ILE A 241 -0.92 23.86 -29.20
CA ILE A 241 -2.12 23.60 -30.02
C ILE A 241 -2.30 24.65 -31.11
N ASP A 242 -2.01 25.91 -30.81
CA ASP A 242 -2.20 27.03 -31.74
C ASP A 242 -1.28 26.87 -32.95
N LYS A 243 -0.04 26.40 -32.71
CA LYS A 243 0.90 26.04 -33.77
C LYS A 243 0.40 24.88 -34.63
N ILE A 244 -0.24 23.87 -34.04
CA ILE A 244 -0.80 22.72 -34.80
C ILE A 244 -1.99 23.18 -35.64
N ASP A 245 -2.92 23.95 -35.08
CA ASP A 245 -4.09 24.48 -35.78
C ASP A 245 -3.67 25.37 -36.97
N LYS A 246 -2.71 26.27 -36.76
CA LYS A 246 -2.11 27.07 -37.83
C LYS A 246 -1.55 26.19 -38.95
N THR A 247 -0.76 25.17 -38.59
CA THR A 247 -0.17 24.23 -39.56
C THR A 247 -1.25 23.43 -40.32
N LEU A 248 -2.35 23.06 -39.66
CA LEU A 248 -3.45 22.33 -40.28
C LEU A 248 -4.24 23.21 -41.25
N LYS A 249 -4.55 24.44 -40.86
CA LYS A 249 -5.22 25.42 -41.72
C LYS A 249 -4.40 25.71 -42.97
N GLU A 250 -3.10 26.00 -42.80
CA GLU A 250 -2.17 26.23 -43.92
C GLU A 250 -2.18 25.05 -44.91
N ARG A 251 -2.15 23.81 -44.42
CA ARG A 251 -2.22 22.61 -45.28
C ARG A 251 -3.56 22.46 -46.01
N ILE A 252 -4.66 22.87 -45.39
CA ILE A 252 -5.99 22.86 -46.03
C ILE A 252 -6.03 23.91 -47.15
N TYR A 253 -5.57 25.14 -46.90
CA TYR A 253 -5.52 26.21 -47.91
C TYR A 253 -4.68 25.80 -49.13
N VAL A 254 -3.47 25.25 -48.92
CA VAL A 254 -2.60 24.77 -50.01
C VAL A 254 -3.27 23.66 -50.84
N ALA A 255 -4.02 22.76 -50.20
CA ALA A 255 -4.73 21.70 -50.90
C ALA A 255 -5.88 22.21 -51.78
N PHE A 256 -6.54 23.31 -51.38
CA PHE A 256 -7.58 23.94 -52.20
C PHE A 256 -6.99 24.69 -53.40
N GLU A 257 -5.90 25.44 -53.22
CA GLU A 257 -5.25 26.18 -54.32
C GLU A 257 -4.78 25.25 -55.46
N GLN A 258 -4.24 24.07 -55.11
CA GLN A 258 -3.83 23.05 -56.08
C GLN A 258 -4.97 22.39 -56.85
N GLN A 259 -6.22 22.49 -56.37
CA GLN A 259 -7.40 21.96 -57.07
C GLN A 259 -8.04 22.99 -58.01
N THR A 260 -7.74 24.27 -57.81
CA THR A 260 -8.29 25.38 -58.60
C THR A 260 -7.45 25.75 -59.83
N THR A 261 -6.21 25.24 -59.90
CA THR A 261 -5.31 25.33 -61.06
C THR A 261 -5.40 24.09 -61.93
#